data_AF-A0A7F8R2Q7-F1
#
_entry.id   AF-A0A7F8R2Q7-F1
#
_cell.length_a   1.000
_cell.length_b   1.000
_cell.length_c   1.000
_cell.angle_alpha   90.00
_cell.angle_beta   90.00
_cell.angle_gamma   90.00
#
_symmetry.space_group_name_H-M   'P 1'
#
loop_
_entity.id
_entity.type
_entity.pdbx_description
1 polymer ?
#
loop_
_entity_poly.entity_id
_entity_poly.type
_entity_poly.pdbx_seq_one_letter_code
_entity_poly.pdbx_strand_id
1 'polypeptide(L)' 'MEKDTKTKIKNYWTAPSESHFPNQNQTKKCWQDHLDLQRCEKMMTDKGGVVSTCQWYQCVYKSLCPISWVST' A
#
# COMPACT_ATOMS: atom_id res chain seq x y z
N MET A 1 12.82 1.13 11.29
CA MET A 1 11.48 1.28 10.69
C MET A 1 11.52 2.04 9.36
N GLU A 2 11.88 3.34 9.32
CA GLU A 2 11.89 4.10 8.05
C GLU A 2 13.01 3.67 7.07
N LYS A 3 14.17 3.24 7.58
CA LYS A 3 15.26 2.69 6.76
C LYS A 3 14.89 1.36 6.10
N ASP A 4 14.07 0.56 6.78
CA ASP A 4 13.66 -0.76 6.32
C ASP A 4 12.62 -0.66 5.20
N THR A 5 11.66 0.27 5.31
CA THR A 5 10.67 0.53 4.24
C THR A 5 11.30 1.11 2.99
N LYS A 6 12.23 2.07 3.11
CA LYS A 6 12.95 2.63 1.93
C LYS A 6 13.74 1.55 1.18
N THR A 7 14.41 0.65 1.90
CA THR A 7 15.16 -0.45 1.29
C THR A 7 14.22 -1.45 0.60
N LYS A 8 13.07 -1.76 1.23
CA LYS A 8 12.04 -2.62 0.63
C LYS A 8 11.45 -2.03 -0.65
N ILE A 9 11.20 -0.71 -0.68
CA ILE A 9 10.69 -0.02 -1.88
C ILE A 9 11.73 -0.05 -3.00
N LYS A 10 13.02 0.16 -2.68
CA LYS A 10 14.09 0.12 -3.68
C LYS A 10 14.21 -1.24 -4.38
N ASN A 11 13.98 -2.32 -3.64
CA ASN A 11 14.05 -3.69 -4.15
C ASN A 11 12.66 -4.27 -4.48
N TYR A 12 11.64 -3.42 -4.59
CA TYR A 12 10.27 -3.87 -4.82
C TYR A 12 10.08 -4.36 -6.25
N TRP A 13 9.53 -5.57 -6.40
CA TRP A 13 9.15 -6.14 -7.70
C TRP A 13 7.64 -6.31 -7.81
N THR A 14 7.01 -6.92 -6.81
CA THR A 14 5.57 -7.17 -6.73
C THR A 14 5.13 -7.22 -5.27
N ALA A 15 3.82 -7.20 -5.04
CA ALA A 15 3.24 -7.34 -3.72
C ALA A 15 3.62 -8.70 -3.10
N PRO A 16 4.18 -8.73 -1.87
CA PRO A 16 4.52 -9.97 -1.20
C PRO A 16 3.26 -10.75 -0.79
N SER A 17 3.39 -12.05 -0.57
CA SER A 17 2.37 -12.87 0.07
C SER A 17 2.12 -12.39 1.50
N GLU A 18 0.86 -12.31 1.91
CA GLU A 18 0.48 -11.87 3.24
C GLU A 18 -0.28 -12.97 3.97
N SER A 19 0.20 -13.34 5.17
CA SER A 19 -0.34 -14.46 5.95
C SER A 19 -1.80 -14.25 6.37
N HIS A 20 -2.24 -13.00 6.52
CA HIS A 20 -3.63 -12.64 6.84
C HIS A 20 -4.59 -12.85 5.65
N PHE A 21 -4.05 -12.88 4.43
CA PHE A 21 -4.80 -13.10 3.19
C PHE A 21 -4.26 -14.32 2.43
N PRO A 22 -4.33 -15.54 3.01
CA PRO A 22 -3.72 -16.74 2.44
C PRO A 22 -4.53 -17.36 1.30
N ASN A 23 -5.79 -16.95 1.14
CA ASN A 23 -6.73 -17.55 0.20
C ASN A 23 -6.56 -16.97 -1.21
N GLN A 24 -7.03 -17.70 -2.23
CA GLN A 24 -6.98 -17.24 -3.63
C GLN A 24 -7.75 -15.93 -3.87
N ASN A 25 -8.82 -15.68 -3.10
CA ASN A 25 -9.56 -14.43 -3.19
C ASN A 25 -8.80 -13.27 -2.51
N GLN A 26 -8.17 -12.43 -3.33
CA GLN A 26 -7.34 -11.29 -2.88
C GLN A 26 -8.10 -9.95 -2.84
N THR A 27 -9.42 -9.96 -3.05
CA THR A 27 -10.25 -8.74 -3.07
C THR A 27 -10.12 -7.92 -1.78
N LYS A 28 -10.16 -8.59 -0.61
CA LYS A 28 -10.03 -7.93 0.69
C LYS A 28 -8.66 -7.32 0.91
N LYS A 29 -7.60 -7.93 0.37
CA LYS A 29 -6.24 -7.39 0.45
C LYS A 29 -6.13 -6.08 -0.34
N CYS A 30 -6.55 -6.10 -1.61
CA CYS A 30 -6.60 -4.89 -2.44
C CYS A 30 -7.37 -3.75 -1.74
N TRP A 31 -8.58 -4.05 -1.22
CA TRP A 31 -9.38 -3.06 -0.51
C TRP A 31 -8.68 -2.50 0.74
N GLN A 32 -8.07 -3.37 1.55
CA GLN A 32 -7.36 -2.97 2.75
C GLN A 32 -6.15 -2.08 2.44
N ASP A 33 -5.30 -2.48 1.48
CA ASP A 33 -4.13 -1.69 1.06
C ASP A 33 -4.53 -0.32 0.46
N HIS A 34 -5.64 -0.26 -0.29
CA HIS A 34 -6.16 1.00 -0.83
C HIS A 34 -6.61 1.96 0.29
N LEU A 35 -7.35 1.45 1.28
CA LEU A 35 -7.76 2.24 2.44
C LEU A 35 -6.58 2.68 3.30
N ASP A 36 -5.59 1.81 3.47
CA ASP A 36 -4.42 2.11 4.29
C ASP A 36 -3.55 3.21 3.67
N LEU A 37 -3.47 3.28 2.33
CA LEU A 37 -2.90 4.44 1.65
C LEU A 37 -3.66 5.72 2.04
N GLN A 38 -4.98 5.76 1.83
CA GLN A 38 -5.78 6.96 2.08
C GLN A 38 -5.69 7.42 3.54
N ARG A 39 -5.72 6.46 4.47
CA ARG A 39 -5.55 6.72 5.91
C ARG A 39 -4.16 7.24 6.24
N CYS A 40 -3.13 6.65 5.64
CA CYS A 40 -1.76 7.10 5.81
C CYS A 40 -1.57 8.52 5.28
N GLU A 41 -2.04 8.80 4.06
CA GLU A 41 -1.97 10.14 3.45
C GLU A 41 -2.67 11.17 4.33
N LYS A 42 -3.91 10.90 4.75
CA LYS A 42 -4.66 11.77 5.66
C LYS A 42 -3.90 12.04 6.96
N MET A 43 -3.40 10.98 7.61
CA MET A 43 -2.64 11.09 8.85
C MET A 43 -1.36 11.91 8.66
N MET A 44 -0.68 11.78 7.52
CA MET A 44 0.52 12.55 7.22
C MET A 44 0.19 14.01 6.91
N THR A 45 -0.88 14.29 6.17
CA THR A 45 -1.36 15.66 5.92
C THR A 45 -1.74 16.37 7.22
N ASP A 46 -2.51 15.71 8.10
CA ASP A 46 -2.95 16.27 9.38
C ASP A 46 -1.77 16.57 10.32
N LYS A 47 -0.70 15.76 10.25
CA LYS A 47 0.51 15.92 11.07
C LYS A 47 1.58 16.81 10.44
N GLY A 48 1.36 17.35 9.23
CA GLY A 48 2.38 18.08 8.48
C GLY A 48 3.60 17.23 8.10
N GLY A 49 3.42 15.91 8.02
CA GLY A 49 4.46 14.95 7.66
C GLY A 49 4.63 14.77 6.15
N VAL A 50 5.66 14.01 5.76
CA VAL A 50 5.96 13.74 4.35
C VAL A 50 5.17 12.52 3.82
N VAL A 51 4.35 12.73 2.78
CA VAL A 51 3.53 11.69 2.13
C VAL A 51 4.36 10.51 1.60
N SER A 52 5.65 10.70 1.33
CA SER A 52 6.58 9.64 0.89
C SER A 52 6.63 8.43 1.82
N THR A 53 6.27 8.59 3.10
CA THR A 53 6.23 7.48 4.06
C THR A 53 5.12 6.46 3.73
N CYS A 54 4.09 6.86 2.99
CA CYS A 54 2.96 6.01 2.58
C CYS A 54 3.23 5.24 1.28
N GLN A 55 4.38 5.47 0.63
CA GLN A 55 4.71 4.93 -0.69
C GLN A 55 4.67 3.40 -0.76
N TRP A 56 4.92 2.70 0.34
CA TRP A 56 4.78 1.24 0.38
C TRP A 56 3.36 0.77 0.04
N TYR A 57 2.34 1.33 0.69
CA TYR A 57 0.94 1.00 0.39
C TYR A 57 0.60 1.34 -1.06
N GLN A 58 1.18 2.43 -1.57
CA GLN A 58 1.00 2.84 -2.97
C GLN A 58 1.49 1.77 -3.96
N CYS A 59 2.66 1.20 -3.71
CA CYS A 59 3.21 0.11 -4.53
C CYS A 59 2.33 -1.15 -4.45
N VAL A 60 1.89 -1.52 -3.24
CA VAL A 60 1.12 -2.75 -3.01
C VAL A 60 -0.27 -2.67 -3.64
N TYR A 61 -1.07 -1.62 -3.38
CA TYR A 61 -2.42 -1.54 -3.93
C TYR A 61 -2.39 -1.45 -5.47
N LYS A 62 -1.44 -0.72 -6.07
CA LYS A 62 -1.31 -0.63 -7.54
C LYS A 62 -0.97 -1.97 -8.19
N SER A 63 -0.28 -2.86 -7.48
CA SER A 63 0.08 -4.18 -7.99
C SER A 63 -1.06 -5.19 -7.87
N LEU A 64 -2.01 -4.98 -6.96
CA LEU A 64 -3.09 -5.93 -6.67
C LEU A 64 -4.45 -5.50 -7.23
N CYS A 65 -4.75 -4.21 -7.20
CA CYS A 65 -6.06 -3.69 -7.51
C CYS A 65 -6.26 -3.48 -9.02
N PRO A 66 -7.39 -3.91 -9.58
CA PRO A 66 -7.76 -3.55 -10.95
C PRO A 66 -7.83 -2.04 -11.11
N ILE A 67 -7.28 -1.51 -12.21
CA ILE A 67 -7.27 -0.06 -12.49
C ILE A 67 -8.69 0.51 -12.51
N SER A 68 -9.67 -0.24 -13.01
CA SER A 68 -11.08 0.14 -13.05
C SER A 68 -11.71 0.38 -11.67
N TRP A 69 -11.13 -0.12 -10.59
CA TRP A 69 -11.64 0.08 -9.23
C TRP A 69 -11.06 1.35 -8.57
N VAL A 70 -9.93 1.84 -9.07
CA VAL A 70 -9.16 2.95 -8.48
C VAL A 70 -9.12 4.19 -9.35
N SER A 71 -9.38 4.06 -10.65
CA SER A 71 -9.60 5.18 -11.56
C SER A 71 -10.95 5.81 -11.24
N THR A 72 -10.93 6.98 -10.59
CA THR A 72 -12.11 7.86 -10.43
C THR A 72 -11.97 9.05 -11.36
#